data_AF-A0A914LXN7-F1
#
_entry.id   AF-A0A914LXN7-F1
#
_cell.length_a   1.000
_cell.length_b   1.000
_cell.length_c   1.000
_cell.angle_alpha   90.00
_cell.angle_beta   90.00
_cell.angle_gamma   90.00
#
_symmetry.space_group_name_H-M   'P 1'
#
loop_
_entity.id
_entity.type
_entity.pdbx_description
1 polymer ?
#
loop_
_entity_poly.entity_id
_entity_poly.type
_entity_poly.pdbx_seq_one_letter_code
_entity_poly.pdbx_strand_id
1 'polypeptide(L)'
;MLVLVPLGEDPKTAKNRIIIPQVKGNHRLAVLPCLIAGLGIYEHGKTFTKGNFHYNCKNGTAEVIACVSDDMSVIQIGRTFLKEGIRHRCEVKGQTVTYEQKSTCYENGIHYDIGETFKNGSFQLICKENGVAVKGSEQPYLDFAYT
;
A
#
# COMPACT_ATOMS: atom_id res chain seq x y z
N MET A 1 2.40 31.50 21.20
CA MET A 1 3.28 30.37 20.83
C MET A 1 2.36 29.26 20.34
N LEU A 2 2.63 28.66 19.18
CA LEU A 2 1.84 27.55 18.66
C LEU A 2 2.63 26.24 18.88
N VAL A 3 1.98 25.18 19.34
CA VAL A 3 2.60 23.86 19.52
C VAL A 3 1.89 22.87 18.62
N LEU A 4 2.64 22.24 17.72
CA LEU A 4 2.14 21.16 16.88
C LEU A 4 2.60 19.82 17.47
N VAL A 5 1.68 18.85 17.52
CA VAL A 5 1.92 17.48 17.97
C VAL A 5 1.27 16.49 17.00
N PRO A 6 1.72 15.23 16.97
CA PRO A 6 1.05 14.19 16.21
C PRO A 6 -0.43 14.09 16.60
N LEU A 7 -1.27 13.78 15.61
CA LEU A 7 -2.71 13.61 15.84
C LEU A 7 -2.96 12.54 16.91
N GLY A 8 -3.71 12.91 17.95
CA GLY A 8 -4.04 12.04 19.08
C GLY A 8 -3.09 12.14 20.28
N GLU A 9 -2.01 12.92 20.20
CA GLU A 9 -1.11 13.16 21.34
C GLU A 9 -1.45 14.45 22.10
N ASP A 10 -1.19 14.47 23.41
CA ASP A 10 -1.37 15.66 24.27
C ASP A 10 -0.20 16.65 24.09
N PRO A 11 -0.46 17.95 23.82
CA PRO A 11 0.58 18.97 23.62
C PRO A 11 1.61 19.15 24.73
N LYS A 12 1.27 18.80 25.99
CA LYS A 12 2.12 18.96 27.17
C LYS A 12 3.01 17.74 27.40
N THR A 13 2.53 16.54 27.05
CA THR A 13 3.25 15.29 27.31
C THR A 13 3.89 14.67 26.07
N ALA A 14 3.50 15.12 24.86
CA ALA A 14 4.05 14.62 23.61
C ALA A 14 5.58 14.77 23.56
N LYS A 15 6.26 13.66 23.24
CA LYS A 15 7.71 13.64 23.04
C LYS A 15 8.10 14.38 21.76
N ASN A 16 7.35 14.14 20.69
CA ASN A 16 7.55 14.79 19.40
C ASN A 16 6.62 16.00 19.30
N ARG A 17 7.18 17.21 19.42
CA ARG A 17 6.42 18.45 19.29
C ARG A 17 7.24 19.53 18.61
N ILE A 18 6.57 20.38 17.83
CA ILE A 18 7.18 21.56 17.22
C ILE A 18 6.63 22.79 17.91
N ILE A 19 7.53 23.65 18.40
CA ILE A 19 7.18 24.92 19.00
C ILE A 19 7.44 26.01 17.96
N ILE A 20 6.36 26.63 17.48
CA ILE A 20 6.44 27.75 16.54
C ILE A 20 6.35 29.06 17.35
N PRO A 21 7.44 29.85 17.42
CA PRO A 21 7.41 31.15 18.06
C PRO A 21 6.49 32.09 17.28
N GLN A 22 5.65 32.85 17.99
CA GLN A 22 4.82 33.88 17.37
C GLN A 22 5.67 35.13 17.19
N VAL A 23 6.30 35.27 16.02
CA VAL A 23 7.15 36.44 15.73
C VAL A 23 6.28 37.53 15.09
N LYS A 24 6.19 38.71 15.71
CA LYS A 24 5.55 39.89 15.11
C LYS A 24 6.54 40.49 14.09
N GLY A 25 6.29 40.30 12.79
CA GLY A 25 7.17 40.82 11.73
C GLY A 25 6.94 40.17 10.36
N ASN A 26 7.81 40.51 9.40
CA ASN A 26 7.76 40.08 8.00
C ASN A 26 7.77 38.55 7.92
N HIS A 27 6.62 37.96 7.60
CA HIS A 27 6.38 36.52 7.63
C HIS A 27 7.20 35.83 6.53
N ARG A 28 8.41 35.35 6.83
CA ARG A 28 8.93 34.18 6.11
C ARG A 28 7.99 33.03 6.45
N LEU A 29 7.26 32.52 5.45
CA LEU A 29 6.48 31.30 5.56
C LEU A 29 7.42 30.21 6.09
N ALA A 30 7.21 29.79 7.33
CA ALA A 30 8.04 28.76 7.95
C ALA A 30 7.80 27.45 7.20
N VAL A 31 8.87 26.83 6.70
CA VAL A 31 8.80 25.50 6.12
C VAL A 31 8.56 24.52 7.27
N LEU A 32 7.42 23.85 7.25
CA LEU A 32 7.00 22.94 8.31
C LEU A 32 7.55 21.53 8.07
N PRO A 33 8.10 20.88 9.11
CA PRO A 33 8.35 19.45 9.12
C PRO A 33 7.04 18.67 9.22
N CYS A 34 7.09 17.39 8.88
CA CYS A 34 5.99 16.45 9.09
C CYS A 34 6.17 15.76 10.44
N LEU A 35 5.15 15.81 11.29
CA LEU A 35 5.11 15.07 12.56
C LEU A 35 4.28 13.80 12.36
N ILE A 36 4.93 12.64 12.47
CA ILE A 36 4.31 11.35 12.23
C ILE A 36 4.20 10.59 13.54
N ALA A 37 2.97 10.32 13.96
CA ALA A 37 2.68 9.52 15.15
C ALA A 37 3.43 8.18 15.11
N GLY A 38 4.19 7.92 16.17
CA GLY A 38 5.01 6.71 16.36
C GLY A 38 6.35 6.66 15.60
N LEU A 39 6.63 7.61 14.70
CA LEU A 39 7.85 7.61 13.87
C LEU A 39 8.77 8.79 14.13
N GLY A 40 8.21 9.98 14.41
CA GLY A 40 9.00 11.17 14.73
C GLY A 40 8.76 12.33 13.78
N ILE A 41 9.79 13.17 13.63
CA ILE A 41 9.74 14.43 12.88
C ILE A 41 10.61 14.29 11.63
N TYR A 42 10.04 14.60 10.47
CA TYR A 42 10.75 14.57 9.17
C TYR A 42 10.78 15.97 8.57
N GLU A 43 11.97 16.46 8.24
CA GLU A 43 12.14 17.76 7.59
C GLU A 43 11.51 17.78 6.19
N HIS A 44 11.19 18.98 5.69
CA HIS A 44 10.74 19.15 4.32
C HIS A 44 11.75 18.56 3.32
N GLY A 45 11.25 17.82 2.34
CA GLY A 45 12.01 17.11 1.32
C GLY A 45 12.57 15.76 1.78
N LYS A 46 12.45 15.40 3.07
CA LYS A 46 12.84 14.08 3.55
C LYS A 46 11.73 13.05 3.28
N THR A 47 12.16 11.83 2.99
CA THR A 47 11.26 10.70 2.76
C THR A 47 11.30 9.71 3.92
N PHE A 48 10.23 8.95 4.07
CA PHE A 48 10.10 7.92 5.10
C PHE A 48 9.05 6.88 4.72
N THR A 49 9.12 5.70 5.34
CA THR A 49 8.15 4.61 5.12
C THR A 49 7.29 4.42 6.37
N LYS A 50 5.99 4.25 6.19
CA LYS A 50 5.05 3.86 7.25
C LYS A 50 4.05 2.85 6.70
N GLY A 51 4.10 1.62 7.22
CA GLY A 51 3.35 0.51 6.62
C GLY A 51 3.75 0.32 5.15
N ASN A 52 2.76 0.16 4.27
CA ASN A 52 2.98 -0.17 2.86
C ASN A 52 3.12 1.06 1.97
N PHE A 53 3.48 2.21 2.54
CA PHE A 53 3.56 3.48 1.82
C PHE A 53 4.87 4.20 2.13
N HIS A 54 5.49 4.71 1.07
CA HIS A 54 6.63 5.60 1.13
C HIS A 54 6.15 7.04 0.90
N TYR A 55 6.55 7.94 1.79
CA TYR A 55 6.08 9.31 1.85
C TYR A 55 7.22 10.28 1.56
N ASN A 56 6.87 11.44 1.00
CA ASN A 56 7.70 12.63 0.98
C ASN A 56 7.08 13.68 1.89
N CYS A 57 7.88 14.26 2.80
CA CYS A 57 7.42 15.38 3.59
C CYS A 57 7.48 16.68 2.78
N LYS A 58 6.33 17.28 2.53
CA LYS A 58 6.20 18.54 1.79
C LYS A 58 5.51 19.59 2.64
N ASN A 59 6.33 20.33 3.39
CA ASN A 59 5.91 21.51 4.13
C ASN A 59 4.75 21.21 5.10
N GLY A 60 4.93 20.21 5.97
CA GLY A 60 3.95 19.76 6.95
C GLY A 60 3.00 18.68 6.43
N THR A 61 2.90 18.49 5.12
CA THR A 61 2.06 17.46 4.49
C THR A 61 2.89 16.25 4.09
N ALA A 62 2.54 15.06 4.57
CA ALA A 62 3.13 13.81 4.10
C ALA A 62 2.38 13.32 2.85
N GLU A 63 3.01 13.44 1.68
CA GLU A 63 2.45 12.96 0.41
C GLU A 63 2.97 11.54 0.13
N VAL A 64 2.08 10.60 -0.19
CA VAL A 64 2.49 9.26 -0.65
C VAL A 64 3.14 9.40 -2.02
N ILE A 65 4.34 8.85 -2.18
CA ILE A 65 5.12 8.88 -3.43
C ILE A 65 5.34 7.49 -4.03
N ALA A 66 5.19 6.43 -3.24
CA ALA A 66 5.24 5.05 -3.69
C ALA A 66 4.55 4.12 -2.67
N CYS A 67 4.22 2.91 -3.10
CA CYS A 67 3.86 1.82 -2.20
C CYS A 67 5.10 0.96 -1.93
N VAL A 68 5.08 0.21 -0.83
CA VAL A 68 6.15 -0.69 -0.41
C VAL A 68 5.52 -2.04 -0.07
N SER A 69 6.00 -3.13 -0.68
CA SER A 69 5.56 -4.49 -0.34
C SER A 69 6.24 -5.01 0.92
N ASP A 70 5.78 -6.16 1.41
CA ASP A 70 6.27 -6.76 2.66
C ASP A 70 7.76 -7.15 2.59
N ASP A 71 8.28 -7.39 1.39
CA ASP A 71 9.71 -7.64 1.12
C ASP A 71 10.54 -6.37 0.90
N MET A 72 9.96 -5.20 1.17
CA MET A 72 10.53 -3.86 0.97
C MET A 72 10.72 -3.43 -0.49
N SER A 73 10.17 -4.16 -1.47
CA SER A 73 10.21 -3.70 -2.87
C SER A 73 9.38 -2.43 -3.05
N VAL A 74 9.96 -1.46 -3.77
CA VAL A 74 9.33 -0.15 -4.01
C VAL A 74 8.49 -0.19 -5.29
N ILE A 75 7.24 0.26 -5.18
CA ILE A 75 6.23 0.22 -6.23
C ILE A 75 5.83 1.65 -6.54
N GLN A 76 6.30 2.17 -7.68
CA GLN A 76 5.95 3.53 -8.10
C GLN A 76 4.44 3.66 -8.31
N ILE A 77 3.90 4.84 -8.03
CA ILE A 77 2.47 5.12 -8.24
C ILE A 77 2.10 4.87 -9.71
N GLY A 78 0.96 4.22 -9.92
CA GLY A 78 0.46 3.81 -11.24
C GLY A 78 1.16 2.58 -11.79
N ARG A 79 2.07 1.94 -11.05
CA ARG A 79 2.72 0.69 -11.47
C ARG A 79 2.06 -0.51 -10.84
N THR A 80 2.11 -1.58 -11.63
CA THR A 80 1.75 -2.93 -11.25
C THR A 80 2.95 -3.81 -11.58
N PHE A 81 3.30 -4.73 -10.69
CA PHE A 81 4.24 -5.80 -10.99
C PHE A 81 3.72 -7.12 -10.43
N LEU A 82 4.28 -8.20 -10.95
CA LEU A 82 3.95 -9.56 -10.55
C LEU A 82 5.20 -10.19 -9.95
N LYS A 83 5.03 -10.78 -8.78
CA LYS A 83 6.08 -11.54 -8.10
C LYS A 83 5.45 -12.77 -7.48
N GLU A 84 5.99 -13.94 -7.77
CA GLU A 84 5.54 -15.22 -7.17
C GLU A 84 4.03 -15.46 -7.30
N GLY A 85 3.45 -15.09 -8.46
CA GLY A 85 2.01 -15.23 -8.72
C GLY A 85 1.12 -14.19 -8.03
N ILE A 86 1.70 -13.27 -7.25
CA ILE A 86 0.99 -12.17 -6.60
C ILE A 86 1.16 -10.89 -7.44
N ARG A 87 0.03 -10.29 -7.79
CA ARG A 87 -0.03 -8.98 -8.44
C ARG A 87 -0.02 -7.91 -7.35
N HIS A 88 0.99 -7.05 -7.40
CA HIS A 88 1.13 -5.89 -6.53
C HIS A 88 0.84 -4.62 -7.33
N ARG A 89 -0.09 -3.79 -6.86
CA ARG A 89 -0.49 -2.55 -7.54
C ARG A 89 -0.48 -1.37 -6.58
N CYS A 90 0.14 -0.28 -7.00
CA CYS A 90 0.10 1.00 -6.32
C CYS A 90 -0.70 2.01 -7.15
N GLU A 91 -1.86 2.45 -6.68
CA GLU A 91 -2.79 3.24 -7.50
C GLU A 91 -3.41 4.41 -6.73
N VAL A 92 -3.62 5.53 -7.42
CA VAL A 92 -4.39 6.66 -6.92
C VAL A 92 -5.88 6.38 -7.12
N LYS A 93 -6.64 6.31 -6.02
CA LYS A 93 -8.10 6.25 -6.01
C LYS A 93 -8.65 7.55 -5.40
N GLY A 94 -9.13 8.44 -6.27
CA GLY A 94 -9.59 9.78 -5.89
C GLY A 94 -8.44 10.62 -5.32
N GLN A 95 -8.53 10.99 -4.04
CA GLN A 95 -7.50 11.76 -3.32
C GLN A 95 -6.56 10.87 -2.49
N THR A 96 -6.71 9.55 -2.57
CA THR A 96 -5.95 8.59 -1.76
C THR A 96 -5.10 7.67 -2.63
N VAL A 97 -3.95 7.23 -2.11
CA VAL A 97 -3.17 6.16 -2.73
C VAL A 97 -3.52 4.85 -2.04
N THR A 98 -3.71 3.80 -2.84
CA THR A 98 -4.05 2.47 -2.38
C THR A 98 -2.99 1.48 -2.83
N TYR A 99 -2.71 0.52 -1.95
CA TYR A 99 -1.87 -0.63 -2.24
C TYR A 99 -2.74 -1.88 -2.25
N GLU A 100 -2.65 -2.65 -3.33
CA GLU A 100 -3.45 -3.86 -3.53
C GLU A 100 -2.51 -5.05 -3.83
N GLN A 101 -2.77 -6.16 -3.14
CA GLN A 101 -2.14 -7.45 -3.38
C GLN A 101 -3.23 -8.46 -3.77
N LYS A 102 -3.06 -9.14 -4.90
CA LYS A 102 -3.99 -10.19 -5.36
C LYS A 102 -3.24 -11.38 -5.91
N SER A 103 -3.62 -12.58 -5.48
CA SER A 103 -3.20 -13.82 -6.11
C SER A 103 -3.71 -13.90 -7.55
N THR A 104 -2.90 -14.44 -8.45
CA THR A 104 -3.23 -14.62 -9.87
C THR A 104 -2.79 -15.99 -10.34
N CYS A 105 -3.44 -16.50 -11.38
CA CYS A 105 -2.97 -17.67 -12.11
C CYS A 105 -2.19 -17.22 -13.35
N TYR A 106 -1.15 -17.97 -13.73
CA TYR A 106 -0.40 -17.71 -14.95
C TYR A 106 -0.55 -18.88 -15.92
N GLU A 107 -1.14 -18.64 -17.09
CA GLU A 107 -1.31 -19.65 -18.13
C GLU A 107 -1.03 -19.02 -19.50
N ASN A 108 -0.22 -19.68 -20.33
CA ASN A 108 0.06 -19.27 -21.72
C ASN A 108 0.48 -17.81 -21.89
N GLY A 109 1.27 -17.27 -20.95
CA GLY A 109 1.72 -15.88 -21.01
C GLY A 109 0.73 -14.85 -20.45
N ILE A 110 -0.44 -15.28 -19.98
CA ILE A 110 -1.51 -14.41 -19.50
C ILE A 110 -1.72 -14.64 -18.00
N HIS A 111 -1.86 -13.54 -17.26
CA HIS A 111 -2.26 -13.56 -15.85
C HIS A 111 -3.77 -13.41 -15.72
N TYR A 112 -4.38 -14.31 -14.96
CA TYR A 112 -5.80 -14.33 -14.68
C TYR A 112 -6.05 -14.00 -13.22
N ASP A 113 -7.06 -13.16 -12.97
CA ASP A 113 -7.53 -12.86 -11.62
C ASP A 113 -8.36 -14.04 -11.07
N ILE A 114 -8.36 -14.21 -9.75
CA ILE A 114 -9.15 -15.26 -9.10
C ILE A 114 -10.64 -15.12 -9.50
N GLY A 115 -11.23 -16.23 -9.95
CA GLY A 115 -12.59 -16.31 -10.46
C GLY A 115 -12.72 -16.15 -11.97
N GLU A 116 -11.69 -15.65 -12.67
CA GLU A 116 -11.71 -15.55 -14.13
C GLU A 116 -11.71 -16.93 -14.78
N THR A 117 -12.50 -17.07 -15.84
CA THR A 117 -12.57 -18.30 -16.64
C THR A 117 -12.01 -18.07 -18.03
N PHE A 118 -11.22 -19.01 -18.52
CA PHE A 118 -10.57 -18.94 -19.83
C PHE A 118 -10.59 -20.32 -20.51
N LYS A 119 -10.28 -20.38 -21.81
CA LYS A 119 -10.18 -21.65 -22.55
C LYS A 119 -8.73 -21.98 -22.83
N ASN A 120 -8.35 -23.24 -22.63
CA ASN A 120 -7.11 -23.81 -23.13
C ASN A 120 -7.45 -25.10 -23.89
N GLY A 121 -7.40 -25.05 -25.22
CA GLY A 121 -7.90 -26.12 -26.10
C GLY A 121 -9.40 -26.38 -25.90
N SER A 122 -9.75 -27.65 -25.65
CA SER A 122 -11.14 -28.09 -25.41
C SER A 122 -11.62 -27.86 -23.98
N PHE A 123 -10.74 -27.47 -23.05
CA PHE A 123 -11.09 -27.28 -21.65
C PHE A 123 -11.48 -25.84 -21.35
N GLN A 124 -12.56 -25.66 -20.59
CA GLN A 124 -12.84 -24.40 -19.90
C GLN A 124 -12.19 -24.47 -18.52
N LEU A 125 -11.33 -23.50 -18.22
CA LEU A 125 -10.56 -23.41 -16.99
C LEU A 125 -11.05 -22.23 -16.14
N ILE A 126 -10.80 -22.27 -14.84
CA ILE A 126 -11.06 -21.21 -13.87
C ILE A 126 -9.83 -20.99 -13.00
N CYS A 127 -9.45 -19.74 -12.79
CA CYS A 127 -8.42 -19.40 -11.82
C CYS A 127 -9.01 -19.42 -10.40
N LYS A 128 -8.46 -20.25 -9.52
CA LYS A 128 -8.80 -20.34 -8.09
C LYS A 128 -7.60 -19.91 -7.25
N GLU A 129 -7.82 -19.70 -5.95
CA GLU A 129 -6.75 -19.32 -5.02
C GLU A 129 -5.56 -20.31 -5.03
N ASN A 130 -5.85 -21.59 -5.27
CA ASN A 130 -4.85 -22.66 -5.32
C ASN A 130 -4.32 -22.94 -6.74
N GLY A 131 -4.64 -22.10 -7.72
CA GLY A 131 -4.21 -22.25 -9.12
C GLY A 131 -5.34 -22.53 -10.10
N VAL A 132 -4.98 -23.02 -11.30
CA VAL A 132 -5.92 -23.24 -12.40
C VAL A 132 -6.63 -24.58 -12.23
N ALA A 133 -7.96 -24.59 -12.39
CA ALA A 133 -8.78 -25.81 -12.35
C ALA A 133 -9.71 -25.89 -13.58
N VAL A 134 -10.16 -27.09 -13.94
CA VAL A 134 -11.19 -27.26 -14.97
C VAL A 134 -12.54 -26.78 -14.42
N LYS A 135 -13.23 -25.91 -15.16
CA LYS A 135 -14.55 -25.43 -14.79
C LYS A 135 -15.54 -26.60 -14.84
N GLY A 136 -16.19 -26.88 -13.71
CA GLY A 136 -17.07 -28.04 -13.55
C GLY A 136 -16.44 -29.22 -12.80
N SER A 137 -15.13 -29.20 -12.52
CA SER A 137 -14.55 -30.06 -11.48
C SER A 137 -14.78 -29.40 -10.12
N GLU A 138 -16.04 -29.30 -9.71
CA GLU A 138 -16.35 -29.33 -8.28
C GLU A 138 -16.20 -30.79 -7.88
N GLN A 139 -15.10 -31.12 -7.20
CA GLN A 139 -15.13 -32.30 -6.35
C GLN A 139 -16.02 -31.90 -5.16
N PRO A 140 -17.27 -32.41 -5.04
CA PRO A 140 -17.79 -32.59 -3.71
C PRO A 140 -16.78 -33.49 -2.99
N TYR A 141 -16.58 -33.27 -1.70
CA TYR A 141 -15.94 -34.22 -0.80
C TYR A 141 -16.29 -35.65 -1.23
N LEU A 142 -15.36 -36.32 -1.90
CA LEU A 142 -15.36 -37.76 -1.99
C LEU A 142 -14.52 -38.18 -0.79
N ASP A 143 -15.18 -38.26 0.36
CA ASP A 143 -14.86 -39.25 1.39
C ASP A 143 -14.97 -40.62 0.72
N PHE A 144 -13.99 -40.98 -0.10
CA PHE A 144 -13.64 -42.38 -0.28
C PHE A 144 -12.87 -42.78 0.96
N ALA A 145 -13.62 -43.14 1.99
CA ALA A 145 -13.17 -44.14 2.94
C ALA A 145 -12.77 -45.38 2.11
N TYR A 146 -11.47 -45.55 1.91
CA TYR A 146 -10.92 -46.85 1.59
C TYR A 146 -10.90 -47.67 2.88
N THR A 147 -11.42 -48.89 2.75
CA THR A 147 -11.51 -50.03 3.69
C THR A 147 -12.52 -49.92 4.83
#